data_AF-A0A3A9UH79-F1
#
_entry.id   AF-A0A3A9UH79-F1
#
_cell.length_a   1.000
_cell.length_b   1.000
_cell.length_c   1.000
_cell.angle_alpha   90.00
_cell.angle_beta   90.00
_cell.angle_gamma   90.00
#
_symmetry.space_group_name_H-M   'P 1'
#
loop_
_entity.id
_entity.type
_entity.pdbx_description
1 polymer ?
#
loop_
_entity_poly.entity_id
_entity_poly.type
_entity_poly.pdbx_seq_one_letter_code
_entity_poly.pdbx_strand_id
1 'polypeptide(L)'
;MSKINISIIETSNASILKFEANIFLTQYESFEFNNIDEAKSSPLAQQLFYLPFVKKIYISGNFIAIERYDIVAWEDVQEEVSSQIETYLNEGGIVVETNNTAIKKTAVTVYAESTPNPSVIKFVANKKLVPTMFEFTSIDQAKSSPFAIKLFHFPFVKNVFIDENYVSVTKYDIAEWNDITMELREFIKSYIESGDPIILADTPEFKKNTEAKKEAHFETLDDTSKDIVNILNEYVKPAVASDGGNIEFQSYDANTKIVKVILQGACSGCPSSTFTLKNGIENMLKEMLKGKISSVEAING
;
A
#
# COMPACT_ATOMS: atom_id res chain seq x y z
N MET A 1 -11.80 -16.85 -2.10
CA MET A 1 -11.50 -15.46 -2.50
C MET A 1 -11.50 -14.59 -1.26
N SER A 2 -10.51 -13.70 -1.15
CA SER A 2 -10.50 -12.66 -0.11
C SER A 2 -11.67 -11.70 -0.33
N LYS A 3 -12.27 -11.18 0.74
CA LYS A 3 -13.33 -10.16 0.62
C LYS A 3 -12.70 -8.87 0.08
N ILE A 4 -13.18 -8.40 -1.06
CA ILE A 4 -12.83 -7.10 -1.64
C ILE A 4 -13.67 -6.06 -0.90
N ASN A 5 -13.06 -4.97 -0.44
CA ASN A 5 -13.78 -3.85 0.17
C ASN A 5 -13.47 -2.58 -0.61
N ILE A 6 -14.43 -1.67 -0.64
CA ILE A 6 -14.32 -0.38 -1.33
C ILE A 6 -14.37 0.77 -0.33
N SER A 7 -13.33 1.60 -0.33
CA SER A 7 -13.22 2.83 0.45
C SER A 7 -13.52 4.05 -0.44
N ILE A 8 -14.31 4.99 0.07
CA ILE A 8 -14.69 6.20 -0.66
C ILE A 8 -13.68 7.30 -0.35
N ILE A 9 -13.06 7.87 -1.39
CA ILE A 9 -12.04 8.90 -1.30
C ILE A 9 -12.50 10.14 -2.07
N GLU A 10 -12.63 11.25 -1.35
CA GLU A 10 -12.91 12.56 -1.94
C GLU A 10 -11.76 13.03 -2.83
N THR A 11 -12.09 13.75 -3.90
CA THR A 11 -11.10 14.36 -4.78
C THR A 11 -11.18 15.89 -4.68
N SER A 12 -10.17 16.57 -5.21
CA SER A 12 -10.20 18.04 -5.32
C SER A 12 -11.31 18.56 -6.26
N ASN A 13 -11.92 17.67 -7.05
CA ASN A 13 -13.07 17.99 -7.88
C ASN A 13 -14.35 17.39 -7.28
N ALA A 14 -15.30 18.24 -6.88
CA ALA A 14 -16.56 17.83 -6.28
C ALA A 14 -17.46 16.97 -7.20
N SER A 15 -17.24 16.97 -8.52
CA SER A 15 -17.95 16.07 -9.44
C SER A 15 -17.33 14.68 -9.52
N ILE A 16 -16.13 14.46 -8.98
CA ILE A 16 -15.39 13.20 -9.09
C ILE A 16 -15.21 12.58 -7.71
N LEU A 17 -15.61 11.33 -7.59
CA LEU A 17 -15.37 10.51 -6.40
C LEU A 17 -14.53 9.29 -6.77
N LYS A 18 -13.56 8.94 -5.92
CA LYS A 18 -12.69 7.78 -6.09
C LYS A 18 -13.17 6.66 -5.18
N PHE A 19 -13.42 5.50 -5.75
CA PHE A 19 -13.75 4.24 -5.07
C PHE A 19 -12.50 3.36 -5.07
N GLU A 20 -11.82 3.28 -3.94
CA GLU A 20 -10.56 2.56 -3.78
C GLU A 20 -10.79 1.15 -3.25
N ALA A 21 -10.41 0.15 -4.04
CA ALA A 21 -10.37 -1.23 -3.62
C ALA A 21 -9.10 -1.52 -2.80
N ASN A 22 -9.23 -2.46 -1.88
CA ASN A 22 -8.10 -3.03 -1.15
C ASN A 22 -7.18 -3.89 -2.04
N ILE A 23 -7.56 -4.20 -3.28
CA ILE A 23 -6.80 -4.97 -4.28
C ILE A 23 -6.58 -4.16 -5.56
N PHE A 24 -5.58 -4.53 -6.38
CA PHE A 24 -5.48 -4.01 -7.74
C PHE A 24 -6.64 -4.50 -8.61
N LEU A 25 -7.33 -3.55 -9.26
CA LEU A 25 -8.36 -3.76 -10.26
C LEU A 25 -7.75 -3.86 -11.67
N THR A 26 -6.69 -3.09 -11.92
CA THR A 26 -5.89 -3.14 -13.15
C THR A 26 -4.39 -3.14 -12.81
N GLN A 27 -3.60 -3.87 -13.59
CA GLN A 27 -2.15 -3.96 -13.40
C GLN A 27 -1.45 -2.89 -14.23
N TYR A 28 -1.02 -1.79 -13.60
CA TYR A 28 -0.26 -0.66 -14.17
C TYR A 28 -0.89 0.13 -15.33
N GLU A 29 -1.97 -0.39 -15.90
CA GLU A 29 -2.78 0.22 -16.96
C GLU A 29 -3.91 1.06 -16.39
N SER A 30 -4.25 2.09 -17.15
CA SER A 30 -5.33 3.01 -16.83
C SER A 30 -6.30 3.07 -18.00
N PHE A 31 -7.59 3.00 -17.70
CA PHE A 31 -8.66 3.01 -18.68
C PHE A 31 -9.56 4.22 -18.40
N GLU A 32 -9.94 4.92 -19.46
CA GLU A 32 -10.90 6.01 -19.41
C GLU A 32 -12.03 5.69 -20.38
N PHE A 33 -13.26 5.83 -19.91
CA PHE A 33 -14.47 5.65 -20.70
C PHE A 33 -15.36 6.87 -20.53
N ASN A 34 -15.80 7.47 -21.63
CA ASN A 34 -16.71 8.63 -21.61
C ASN A 34 -18.18 8.24 -21.77
N ASN A 35 -18.47 6.99 -22.13
CA ASN A 35 -19.81 6.46 -22.35
C ASN A 35 -19.80 4.92 -22.39
N ILE A 36 -21.00 4.33 -22.39
CA ILE A 36 -21.20 2.88 -22.43
C ILE A 36 -20.65 2.21 -23.70
N ASP A 37 -20.59 2.92 -24.83
CA ASP A 37 -20.08 2.38 -26.10
C ASP A 37 -18.55 2.23 -26.09
N GLU A 38 -17.84 3.14 -25.41
CA GLU A 38 -16.40 3.04 -25.16
C GLU A 38 -16.07 1.96 -24.12
N ALA A 39 -16.99 1.70 -23.19
CA ALA A 39 -16.81 0.75 -22.08
C ALA A 39 -16.93 -0.73 -22.47
N LYS A 40 -16.95 -1.09 -23.76
CA LYS A 40 -17.12 -2.49 -24.21
C LYS A 40 -16.08 -3.45 -23.66
N SER A 41 -14.87 -2.98 -23.38
CA SER A 41 -13.81 -3.79 -22.78
C SER A 41 -13.89 -3.87 -21.26
N SER A 42 -14.89 -3.25 -20.62
CA SER A 42 -15.03 -3.23 -19.15
C SER A 42 -16.50 -3.46 -18.78
N PRO A 43 -16.88 -4.72 -18.49
CA PRO A 43 -18.25 -5.03 -18.05
C PRO A 43 -18.65 -4.25 -16.79
N LEU A 44 -17.70 -4.01 -15.88
CA LEU A 44 -17.92 -3.13 -14.72
C LEU A 44 -18.25 -1.69 -15.14
N ALA A 45 -17.49 -1.09 -16.07
CA ALA A 45 -17.79 0.27 -16.53
C ALA A 45 -19.13 0.34 -17.26
N GLN A 46 -19.50 -0.68 -18.04
CA GLN A 46 -20.83 -0.76 -18.65
C GLN A 46 -21.93 -0.76 -17.59
N GLN A 47 -21.77 -1.55 -16.53
CA GLN A 47 -22.73 -1.60 -15.42
C GLN A 47 -22.88 -0.23 -14.75
N LEU A 48 -21.77 0.45 -14.49
CA LEU A 48 -21.76 1.78 -13.87
C LEU A 48 -22.37 2.86 -14.77
N PHE A 49 -22.25 2.76 -16.10
CA PHE A 49 -22.91 3.70 -17.03
C PHE A 49 -24.44 3.58 -17.09
N TYR A 50 -25.03 2.51 -16.53
CA TYR A 50 -26.49 2.46 -16.36
C TYR A 50 -26.99 3.42 -15.26
N LEU A 51 -26.10 3.91 -14.40
CA LEU A 51 -26.44 4.96 -13.45
C LEU A 51 -26.58 6.29 -14.23
N PRO A 52 -27.76 6.94 -14.22
CA PRO A 52 -28.08 8.05 -15.13
C PRO A 52 -27.25 9.30 -14.89
N PHE A 53 -26.59 9.39 -13.74
CA PHE A 53 -25.72 10.51 -13.38
C PHE A 53 -24.26 10.28 -13.76
N VAL A 54 -23.86 9.10 -14.23
CA VAL A 54 -22.44 8.84 -14.54
C VAL A 54 -22.07 9.45 -15.89
N LYS A 55 -21.09 10.37 -15.85
CA LYS A 55 -20.57 11.09 -17.01
C LYS A 55 -19.30 10.46 -17.57
N LYS A 56 -18.40 10.01 -16.71
CA LYS A 56 -17.11 9.42 -17.10
C LYS A 56 -16.65 8.43 -16.03
N ILE A 57 -15.99 7.37 -16.47
CA ILE A 57 -15.38 6.37 -15.58
C ILE A 57 -13.89 6.27 -15.91
N TYR A 58 -13.07 6.31 -14.88
CA TYR A 58 -11.64 6.07 -14.96
C TYR A 58 -11.27 4.91 -14.03
N ILE A 59 -10.62 3.87 -14.57
CA ILE A 59 -10.20 2.70 -13.79
C ILE A 59 -8.67 2.62 -13.86
N SER A 60 -8.02 2.61 -12.70
CA SER A 60 -6.56 2.56 -12.64
C SER A 60 -6.06 2.01 -11.32
N GLY A 61 -5.08 1.12 -11.38
CA GLY A 61 -4.47 0.53 -10.20
C GLY A 61 -5.54 -0.14 -9.34
N ASN A 62 -5.69 0.31 -8.10
CA ASN A 62 -6.65 -0.22 -7.15
C ASN A 62 -7.91 0.65 -7.02
N PHE A 63 -8.23 1.54 -7.97
CA PHE A 63 -9.42 2.41 -7.82
C PHE A 63 -10.21 2.64 -9.10
N ILE A 64 -11.46 3.06 -8.90
CA ILE A 64 -12.39 3.55 -9.92
C ILE A 64 -12.74 4.98 -9.56
N ALA A 65 -12.43 5.95 -10.41
CA ALA A 65 -12.90 7.31 -10.29
C ALA A 65 -14.10 7.51 -11.21
N ILE A 66 -15.20 8.01 -10.64
CA ILE A 66 -16.43 8.28 -11.37
C ILE A 66 -16.67 9.78 -11.37
N GLU A 67 -16.82 10.37 -12.54
CA GLU A 67 -17.31 11.74 -12.70
C GLU A 67 -18.83 11.68 -12.88
N ARG A 68 -19.57 12.45 -12.08
CA ARG A 68 -21.03 12.57 -12.23
C ARG A 68 -21.42 13.84 -12.98
N TYR A 69 -22.60 13.80 -13.59
CA TYR A 69 -23.35 14.99 -13.98
C TYR A 69 -23.84 15.75 -12.75
N ASP A 70 -24.02 17.06 -12.90
CA ASP A 70 -24.53 17.92 -11.83
C ASP A 70 -26.05 17.84 -11.70
N ILE A 71 -26.53 16.63 -11.45
CA ILE A 71 -27.97 16.30 -11.30
C ILE A 71 -28.27 15.56 -9.98
N VAL A 72 -27.24 15.12 -9.26
CA VAL A 72 -27.33 14.40 -7.98
C VAL A 72 -26.09 14.71 -7.15
N ALA A 73 -26.19 14.80 -5.82
CA ALA A 73 -25.02 14.96 -4.96
C ALA A 73 -24.38 13.61 -4.63
N TRP A 74 -23.06 13.57 -4.40
CA TRP A 74 -22.38 12.32 -4.05
C TRP A 74 -22.84 11.76 -2.71
N GLU A 75 -23.14 12.63 -1.73
CA GLU A 75 -23.66 12.25 -0.42
C GLU A 75 -24.94 11.39 -0.49
N ASP A 76 -25.73 11.55 -1.55
CA ASP A 76 -26.98 10.82 -1.73
C ASP A 76 -26.79 9.41 -2.32
N VAL A 77 -25.68 9.16 -3.04
CA VAL A 77 -25.52 7.95 -3.88
C VAL A 77 -24.23 7.17 -3.65
N GLN A 78 -23.23 7.77 -2.99
CA GLN A 78 -21.89 7.19 -2.88
C GLN A 78 -21.87 5.81 -2.20
N GLU A 79 -22.70 5.61 -1.17
CA GLU A 79 -22.79 4.34 -0.45
C GLU A 79 -23.39 3.22 -1.32
N GLU A 80 -24.42 3.55 -2.11
CA GLU A 80 -25.06 2.59 -3.02
C GLU A 80 -24.09 2.19 -4.14
N VAL A 81 -23.38 3.15 -4.72
CA VAL A 81 -22.37 2.90 -5.75
C VAL A 81 -21.22 2.06 -5.18
N SER A 82 -20.72 2.40 -3.99
CA SER A 82 -19.68 1.63 -3.31
C SER A 82 -20.10 0.18 -3.09
N SER A 83 -21.32 -0.03 -2.57
CA SER A 83 -21.88 -1.36 -2.34
C SER A 83 -22.07 -2.17 -3.63
N GLN A 84 -22.49 -1.51 -4.72
CA GLN A 84 -22.65 -2.14 -6.02
C GLN A 84 -21.31 -2.62 -6.59
N ILE A 85 -20.26 -1.78 -6.50
CA ILE A 85 -18.90 -2.14 -6.93
C ILE A 85 -18.38 -3.29 -6.06
N GLU A 86 -18.50 -3.18 -4.73
CA GLU A 86 -18.05 -4.21 -3.79
C GLU A 86 -18.70 -5.57 -4.10
N THR A 87 -20.02 -5.59 -4.30
CA THR A 87 -20.78 -6.81 -4.61
C THR A 87 -20.30 -7.42 -5.91
N TYR A 88 -20.22 -6.62 -6.99
CA TYR A 88 -19.79 -7.08 -8.30
C TYR A 88 -18.40 -7.73 -8.25
N LEU A 89 -17.45 -7.10 -7.55
CA LEU A 89 -16.09 -7.61 -7.45
C LEU A 89 -16.02 -8.90 -6.62
N ASN A 90 -16.76 -8.97 -5.51
CA ASN A 90 -16.80 -10.18 -4.67
C ASN A 90 -17.50 -11.37 -5.34
N GLU A 91 -18.38 -11.13 -6.29
CA GLU A 91 -19.00 -12.17 -7.14
C GLU A 91 -18.07 -12.65 -8.27
N GLY A 92 -16.86 -12.12 -8.36
CA GLY A 92 -15.88 -12.48 -9.39
C GLY A 92 -16.08 -11.74 -10.71
N GLY A 93 -16.77 -10.59 -10.69
CA GLY A 93 -16.98 -9.76 -11.85
C GLY A 93 -15.69 -9.27 -12.49
N ILE A 94 -15.66 -9.24 -13.83
CA ILE A 94 -14.50 -8.82 -14.60
C ILE A 94 -14.45 -7.28 -14.64
N VAL A 95 -13.32 -6.70 -14.22
CA VAL A 95 -13.12 -5.23 -14.26
C VAL A 95 -12.89 -4.77 -15.69
N VAL A 96 -11.85 -5.31 -16.35
CA VAL A 96 -11.51 -5.03 -17.75
C VAL A 96 -11.13 -6.34 -18.42
N GLU A 97 -11.71 -6.62 -19.58
CA GLU A 97 -11.31 -7.70 -20.46
C GLU A 97 -9.96 -7.37 -21.11
N THR A 98 -8.93 -8.14 -20.79
CA THR A 98 -7.63 -8.05 -21.45
C THR A 98 -7.70 -8.69 -22.84
N ASN A 99 -8.27 -7.96 -23.79
CA ASN A 99 -8.05 -8.26 -25.20
C ASN A 99 -6.58 -7.98 -25.53
N ASN A 100 -5.92 -8.96 -26.16
CA ASN A 100 -4.49 -9.03 -26.45
C ASN A 100 -4.01 -8.00 -27.50
N THR A 101 -4.53 -6.77 -27.45
CA THR A 101 -4.13 -5.64 -28.27
C THR A 101 -2.89 -5.00 -27.68
N ALA A 102 -1.74 -5.33 -28.30
CA ALA A 102 -0.46 -4.65 -28.23
C ALA A 102 -0.24 -3.85 -26.94
N ILE A 103 0.41 -4.48 -25.95
CA ILE A 103 0.92 -3.87 -24.71
C ILE A 103 1.38 -2.43 -25.03
N LYS A 104 0.55 -1.45 -24.67
CA LYS A 104 0.91 -0.06 -24.82
C LYS A 104 2.00 0.15 -23.79
N LYS A 105 3.28 0.03 -24.20
CA LYS A 105 4.44 0.07 -23.31
C LYS A 105 4.30 1.29 -22.42
N THR A 106 3.91 1.03 -21.18
CA THR A 106 3.68 2.07 -20.20
C THR A 106 5.06 2.53 -19.76
N ALA A 107 5.32 3.84 -19.81
CA ALA A 107 6.62 4.36 -19.43
C ALA A 107 6.86 4.10 -17.92
N VAL A 108 7.79 3.21 -17.61
CA VAL A 108 8.21 2.92 -16.24
C VAL A 108 9.53 3.61 -15.96
N THR A 109 9.59 4.33 -14.85
CA THR A 109 10.82 4.91 -14.32
C THR A 109 11.03 4.40 -12.90
N VAL A 110 12.25 3.96 -12.61
CA VAL A 110 12.69 3.58 -11.27
C VAL A 110 13.98 4.32 -10.98
N TYR A 111 14.03 4.97 -9.82
CA TYR A 111 15.22 5.64 -9.30
C TYR A 111 15.50 5.19 -7.87
N ALA A 112 16.74 5.33 -7.43
CA ALA A 112 17.18 4.90 -6.10
C ALA A 112 17.40 6.13 -5.20
N GLU A 113 16.92 6.03 -3.96
CA GLU A 113 17.10 7.00 -2.88
C GLU A 113 17.87 6.32 -1.75
N SER A 114 18.88 7.02 -1.23
CA SER A 114 19.56 6.60 -0.01
C SER A 114 18.63 6.75 1.19
N THR A 115 18.69 5.80 2.12
CA THR A 115 17.97 5.88 3.40
C THR A 115 18.95 6.23 4.54
N PRO A 116 18.46 6.66 5.72
CA PRO A 116 19.31 6.79 6.91
C PRO A 116 19.97 5.47 7.35
N ASN A 117 19.46 4.33 6.88
CA ASN A 117 20.04 3.02 7.14
C ASN A 117 21.04 2.64 6.04
N PRO A 118 22.35 2.54 6.34
CA PRO A 118 23.37 2.26 5.33
C PRO A 118 23.21 0.88 4.66
N SER A 119 22.50 -0.04 5.30
CA SER A 119 22.21 -1.37 4.75
C SER A 119 20.97 -1.39 3.84
N VAL A 120 20.31 -0.27 3.60
CA VAL A 120 19.03 -0.20 2.87
C VAL A 120 19.03 0.92 1.82
N ILE A 121 18.62 0.57 0.60
CA ILE A 121 18.26 1.54 -0.46
C ILE A 121 16.77 1.40 -0.79
N LYS A 122 16.13 2.56 -1.02
CA LYS A 122 14.75 2.68 -1.45
C LYS A 122 14.70 2.89 -2.97
N PHE A 123 14.01 2.02 -3.68
CA PHE A 123 13.79 2.12 -5.11
C PHE A 123 12.36 2.61 -5.38
N VAL A 124 12.22 3.81 -5.91
CA VAL A 124 10.92 4.46 -6.12
C VAL A 124 10.52 4.37 -7.58
N ALA A 125 9.29 3.90 -7.83
CA ALA A 125 8.69 3.79 -9.15
C ALA A 125 7.65 4.90 -9.38
N ASN A 126 7.40 5.24 -10.65
CA ASN A 126 6.26 6.10 -11.03
C ASN A 126 4.92 5.34 -11.07
N LYS A 127 4.86 4.15 -10.47
CA LYS A 127 3.70 3.25 -10.48
C LYS A 127 3.48 2.72 -9.07
N LYS A 128 2.22 2.72 -8.62
CA LYS A 128 1.81 2.04 -7.38
C LYS A 128 2.09 0.54 -7.56
N LEU A 129 2.89 -0.03 -6.67
CA LEU A 129 3.36 -1.40 -6.66
C LEU A 129 2.47 -2.31 -5.82
N VAL A 130 1.95 -1.79 -4.70
CA VAL A 130 1.08 -2.53 -3.77
C VAL A 130 -0.01 -1.61 -3.18
N PRO A 131 -1.21 -2.12 -2.89
CA PRO A 131 -2.27 -1.35 -2.23
C PRO A 131 -1.99 -1.16 -0.73
N THR A 132 -1.30 -2.13 -0.12
CA THR A 132 -0.91 -2.16 1.29
C THR A 132 0.54 -2.60 1.40
N MET A 133 1.24 -2.22 2.47
CA MET A 133 2.62 -2.65 2.69
C MET A 133 2.80 -4.17 2.82
N PHE A 134 3.94 -4.67 2.35
CA PHE A 134 4.43 -6.04 2.52
C PHE A 134 5.90 -6.03 2.96
N GLU A 135 6.26 -6.97 3.83
CA GLU A 135 7.65 -7.19 4.24
C GLU A 135 7.96 -8.67 4.17
N PHE A 136 9.11 -8.99 3.60
CA PHE A 136 9.60 -10.36 3.45
C PHE A 136 11.03 -10.43 3.98
N THR A 137 11.25 -11.19 5.05
CA THR A 137 12.59 -11.36 5.65
C THR A 137 13.33 -12.59 5.12
N SER A 138 12.68 -13.39 4.27
CA SER A 138 13.27 -14.57 3.62
C SER A 138 12.46 -15.00 2.39
N ILE A 139 13.11 -15.78 1.52
CA ILE A 139 12.47 -16.36 0.32
C ILE A 139 11.27 -17.28 0.67
N ASP A 140 11.33 -17.98 1.81
CA ASP A 140 10.25 -18.87 2.26
C ASP A 140 8.97 -18.11 2.66
N GLN A 141 9.13 -16.87 3.13
CA GLN A 141 8.03 -15.95 3.43
C GLN A 141 7.54 -15.21 2.18
N ALA A 142 8.35 -15.16 1.12
CA ALA A 142 8.02 -14.45 -0.11
C ALA A 142 7.10 -15.21 -1.08
N LYS A 143 6.49 -16.33 -0.66
CA LYS A 143 5.63 -17.18 -1.52
C LYS A 143 4.47 -16.42 -2.18
N SER A 144 4.00 -15.36 -1.52
CA SER A 144 2.96 -14.48 -2.05
C SER A 144 3.45 -13.45 -3.07
N SER A 145 4.75 -13.30 -3.25
CA SER A 145 5.35 -12.29 -4.11
C SER A 145 6.39 -12.91 -5.05
N PRO A 146 6.01 -13.25 -6.29
CA PRO A 146 6.99 -13.71 -7.28
C PRO A 146 8.07 -12.65 -7.57
N PHE A 147 7.74 -11.37 -7.35
CA PHE A 147 8.70 -10.28 -7.39
C PHE A 147 9.76 -10.39 -6.29
N ALA A 148 9.34 -10.52 -5.02
CA ALA A 148 10.27 -10.66 -3.90
C ALA A 148 11.10 -11.95 -3.99
N ILE A 149 10.52 -13.07 -4.45
CA ILE A 149 11.27 -14.31 -4.72
C ILE A 149 12.41 -14.04 -5.71
N LYS A 150 12.14 -13.36 -6.83
CA LYS A 150 13.19 -13.02 -7.80
C LYS A 150 14.25 -12.07 -7.19
N LEU A 151 13.86 -11.13 -6.32
CA LEU A 151 14.82 -10.31 -5.57
C LEU A 151 15.69 -11.14 -4.61
N PHE A 152 15.14 -12.16 -3.95
CA PHE A 152 15.91 -13.05 -3.07
C PHE A 152 16.91 -13.95 -3.79
N HIS A 153 16.82 -14.10 -5.11
CA HIS A 153 17.85 -14.81 -5.88
C HIS A 153 19.15 -14.00 -6.01
N PHE A 154 19.11 -12.68 -5.78
CA PHE A 154 20.34 -11.91 -5.62
C PHE A 154 20.96 -12.25 -4.26
N PRO A 155 22.18 -12.81 -4.21
CA PRO A 155 22.74 -13.39 -2.97
C PRO A 155 22.99 -12.36 -1.87
N PHE A 156 23.05 -11.08 -2.24
CA PHE A 156 23.22 -9.97 -1.31
C PHE A 156 21.90 -9.45 -0.73
N VAL A 157 20.72 -9.88 -1.18
CA VAL A 157 19.42 -9.40 -0.67
C VAL A 157 19.02 -10.15 0.60
N LYS A 158 18.79 -9.38 1.67
CA LYS A 158 18.44 -9.87 3.01
C LYS A 158 16.96 -9.69 3.36
N ASN A 159 16.37 -8.54 3.05
CA ASN A 159 14.97 -8.22 3.35
C ASN A 159 14.42 -7.38 2.19
N VAL A 160 13.15 -7.60 1.84
CA VAL A 160 12.41 -6.86 0.82
C VAL A 160 11.16 -6.29 1.46
N PHE A 161 11.10 -4.97 1.56
CA PHE A 161 9.92 -4.22 1.99
C PHE A 161 9.32 -3.50 0.79
N ILE A 162 8.01 -3.60 0.60
CA ILE A 162 7.28 -3.02 -0.53
C ILE A 162 6.11 -2.23 0.03
N ASP A 163 6.01 -0.96 -0.33
CA ASP A 163 4.90 -0.11 0.07
C ASP A 163 4.62 0.93 -1.00
N GLU A 164 3.35 1.32 -1.13
CA GLU A 164 2.84 2.24 -2.16
C GLU A 164 3.49 2.05 -3.53
N ASN A 165 4.44 2.91 -3.91
CA ASN A 165 5.15 2.94 -5.18
C ASN A 165 6.66 2.63 -5.06
N TYR A 166 7.14 2.11 -3.93
CA TYR A 166 8.56 1.87 -3.70
C TYR A 166 8.87 0.50 -3.10
N VAL A 167 10.13 0.11 -3.24
CA VAL A 167 10.71 -1.12 -2.67
C VAL A 167 11.97 -0.75 -1.91
N SER A 168 12.02 -1.06 -0.62
CA SER A 168 13.23 -0.95 0.18
C SER A 168 13.91 -2.31 0.24
N VAL A 169 15.15 -2.37 -0.26
CA VAL A 169 15.96 -3.59 -0.27
C VAL A 169 17.02 -3.46 0.81
N THR A 170 17.03 -4.38 1.76
CA THR A 170 18.11 -4.51 2.74
C THR A 170 19.13 -5.50 2.21
N LYS A 171 20.42 -5.16 2.28
CA LYS A 171 21.51 -6.06 1.87
C LYS A 171 22.17 -6.79 3.04
N TYR A 172 22.76 -7.95 2.76
CA TYR A 172 23.80 -8.53 3.60
C TYR A 172 25.10 -7.73 3.48
N ASP A 173 25.95 -7.83 4.50
CA ASP A 173 27.26 -7.17 4.53
C ASP A 173 28.31 -7.93 3.71
N ILE A 174 27.99 -8.17 2.43
CA ILE A 174 28.81 -8.92 1.46
C ILE A 174 28.93 -8.20 0.10
N ALA A 175 28.27 -7.06 -0.04
CA ALA A 175 28.23 -6.28 -1.28
C ALA A 175 28.13 -4.79 -0.97
N GLU A 176 28.62 -3.94 -1.86
CA GLU A 176 28.52 -2.48 -1.73
C GLU A 176 27.42 -1.92 -2.63
N TRP A 177 26.71 -0.90 -2.14
CA TRP A 177 25.59 -0.32 -2.89
C TRP A 177 26.01 0.26 -4.24
N ASN A 178 27.22 0.82 -4.34
CA ASN A 178 27.74 1.35 -5.59
C ASN A 178 27.83 0.29 -6.71
N ASP A 179 27.97 -0.99 -6.35
CA ASP A 179 28.13 -2.08 -7.30
C ASP A 179 26.78 -2.69 -7.70
N ILE A 180 25.82 -2.77 -6.76
CA ILE A 180 24.56 -3.51 -6.95
C ILE A 180 23.34 -2.63 -7.26
N THR A 181 23.42 -1.31 -7.04
CA THR A 181 22.26 -0.42 -7.17
C THR A 181 21.71 -0.39 -8.60
N MET A 182 22.59 -0.34 -9.60
CA MET A 182 22.15 -0.29 -11.00
C MET A 182 21.46 -1.58 -11.42
N GLU A 183 22.03 -2.73 -11.05
CA GLU A 183 21.49 -4.05 -11.36
C GLU A 183 20.08 -4.23 -10.77
N LEU A 184 19.90 -3.90 -9.48
CA LEU A 184 18.59 -3.97 -8.83
C LEU A 184 17.59 -3.00 -9.46
N ARG A 185 18.01 -1.76 -9.76
CA ARG A 185 17.14 -0.76 -10.38
C ARG A 185 16.63 -1.21 -11.75
N GLU A 186 17.52 -1.78 -12.57
CA GLU A 186 17.16 -2.33 -13.87
C GLU A 186 16.23 -3.53 -13.74
N PHE A 187 16.53 -4.46 -12.82
CA PHE A 187 15.65 -5.58 -12.52
C PHE A 187 14.23 -5.13 -12.13
N ILE A 188 14.11 -4.21 -11.16
CA ILE A 188 12.82 -3.71 -10.68
C ILE A 188 12.06 -3.03 -11.81
N LYS A 189 12.74 -2.17 -12.58
CA LYS A 189 12.14 -1.52 -13.74
C LYS A 189 11.61 -2.53 -14.75
N SER A 190 12.44 -3.49 -15.17
CA SER A 190 12.04 -4.49 -16.16
C SER A 190 10.92 -5.41 -15.67
N TYR A 191 10.88 -5.71 -14.36
CA TYR A 191 9.77 -6.47 -13.79
C TYR A 191 8.46 -5.70 -13.90
N ILE A 192 8.44 -4.43 -13.52
CA ILE A 192 7.23 -3.58 -13.64
C ILE A 192 6.82 -3.43 -15.12
N GLU A 193 7.79 -3.27 -16.04
CA GLU A 193 7.52 -3.19 -17.49
C GLU A 193 6.93 -4.47 -18.08
N SER A 194 7.20 -5.63 -17.47
CA SER A 194 6.66 -6.91 -17.92
C SER A 194 5.17 -7.08 -17.59
N GLY A 195 4.66 -6.34 -16.61
CA GLY A 195 3.28 -6.49 -16.12
C GLY A 195 3.05 -7.72 -15.23
N ASP A 196 4.11 -8.46 -14.89
CA ASP A 196 4.04 -9.55 -13.91
C ASP A 196 3.52 -9.02 -12.55
N PRO A 197 2.69 -9.81 -11.82
CA PRO A 197 2.13 -9.37 -10.54
C PRO A 197 3.20 -9.28 -9.44
N ILE A 198 3.21 -8.18 -8.69
CA ILE A 198 4.12 -8.02 -7.53
C ILE A 198 3.68 -8.90 -6.36
N ILE A 199 2.37 -8.94 -6.09
CA ILE A 199 1.73 -9.76 -5.04
C ILE A 199 0.60 -10.59 -5.66
N LEU A 200 0.46 -11.84 -5.26
CA LEU A 200 -0.63 -12.71 -5.64
C LEU A 200 -1.87 -12.42 -4.77
N ALA A 201 -3.01 -12.17 -5.42
CA ALA A 201 -4.25 -11.63 -4.79
C ALA A 201 -4.90 -12.53 -3.72
N ASP A 202 -4.63 -13.84 -3.69
CA ASP A 202 -5.32 -14.80 -2.81
C ASP A 202 -4.50 -15.28 -1.59
N THR A 203 -3.45 -14.55 -1.22
CA THR A 203 -2.47 -15.03 -0.23
C THR A 203 -2.84 -14.72 1.23
N PRO A 204 -2.46 -15.57 2.20
CA PRO A 204 -2.75 -15.35 3.63
C PRO A 204 -2.11 -14.08 4.20
N GLU A 205 -0.94 -13.67 3.69
CA GLU A 205 -0.27 -12.42 4.09
C GLU A 205 -1.10 -11.19 3.68
N PHE A 206 -1.67 -11.21 2.47
CA PHE A 206 -2.65 -10.21 2.03
C PHE A 206 -3.83 -10.11 3.00
N LYS A 207 -4.32 -11.26 3.48
CA LYS A 207 -5.42 -11.34 4.47
C LYS A 207 -5.03 -10.88 5.88
N LYS A 208 -3.75 -10.77 6.24
CA LYS A 208 -3.35 -10.21 7.56
C LYS A 208 -3.24 -8.69 7.50
N ASN A 209 -2.81 -8.14 6.37
CA ASN A 209 -2.59 -6.70 6.19
C ASN A 209 -3.78 -5.93 5.58
N THR A 210 -4.89 -6.59 5.24
CA THR A 210 -6.10 -5.89 4.77
C THR A 210 -6.61 -4.85 5.77
N GLU A 211 -6.93 -3.66 5.27
CA GLU A 211 -7.48 -2.52 6.02
C GLU A 211 -8.66 -2.93 6.90
N ALA A 212 -9.62 -3.71 6.38
CA ALA A 212 -10.76 -4.19 7.16
C ALA A 212 -10.40 -5.00 8.42
N LYS A 213 -9.27 -5.73 8.43
CA LYS A 213 -8.80 -6.40 9.67
C LYS A 213 -8.07 -5.44 10.60
N LYS A 214 -7.36 -4.46 10.05
CA LYS A 214 -6.72 -3.41 10.87
C LYS A 214 -7.77 -2.53 11.54
N GLU A 215 -8.84 -2.18 10.86
CA GLU A 215 -10.00 -1.47 11.40
C GLU A 215 -10.74 -2.30 12.44
N ALA A 216 -11.08 -3.56 12.14
CA ALA A 216 -11.73 -4.43 13.12
C ALA A 216 -10.88 -4.63 14.38
N HIS A 217 -9.55 -4.78 14.24
CA HIS A 217 -8.64 -4.86 15.37
C HIS A 217 -8.55 -3.53 16.12
N PHE A 218 -8.43 -2.41 15.40
CA PHE A 218 -8.41 -1.07 15.97
C PHE A 218 -9.64 -0.82 16.84
N GLU A 219 -10.84 -1.22 16.39
CA GLU A 219 -12.06 -1.04 17.17
C GLU A 219 -12.08 -1.82 18.49
N THR A 220 -11.35 -2.94 18.58
CA THR A 220 -11.21 -3.73 19.82
C THR A 220 -10.21 -3.16 20.81
N LEU A 221 -9.41 -2.17 20.42
CA LEU A 221 -8.42 -1.55 21.29
C LEU A 221 -9.08 -0.64 22.35
N ASP A 222 -8.41 -0.49 23.49
CA ASP A 222 -8.81 0.52 24.48
C ASP A 222 -8.53 1.95 23.98
N ASP A 223 -9.17 2.94 24.62
CA ASP A 223 -9.06 4.35 24.21
C ASP A 223 -7.61 4.84 24.14
N THR A 224 -6.73 4.41 25.05
CA THR A 224 -5.33 4.84 25.03
C THR A 224 -4.57 4.20 23.88
N SER A 225 -4.81 2.91 23.61
CA SER A 225 -4.25 2.24 22.45
C SER A 225 -4.72 2.87 21.12
N LYS A 226 -6.01 3.25 21.01
CA LYS A 226 -6.54 3.98 19.86
C LYS A 226 -5.85 5.35 19.69
N ASP A 227 -5.70 6.11 20.77
CA ASP A 227 -4.99 7.39 20.78
C ASP A 227 -3.54 7.22 20.28
N ILE A 228 -2.82 6.20 20.78
CA ILE A 228 -1.44 5.90 20.37
C ILE A 228 -1.37 5.61 18.86
N VAL A 229 -2.24 4.74 18.36
CA VAL A 229 -2.26 4.37 16.93
C VAL A 229 -2.53 5.60 16.06
N ASN A 230 -3.47 6.46 16.45
CA ASN A 230 -3.77 7.70 15.72
C ASN A 230 -2.55 8.64 15.67
N ILE A 231 -1.89 8.85 16.81
CA ILE A 231 -0.68 9.68 16.87
C ILE A 231 0.43 9.11 15.98
N LEU A 232 0.67 7.80 16.05
CA LEU A 232 1.69 7.14 15.23
C LEU A 232 1.39 7.30 13.73
N ASN A 233 0.14 7.09 13.32
CA ASN A 233 -0.28 7.22 11.92
C ASN A 233 -0.17 8.65 11.41
N GLU A 234 -0.51 9.64 12.23
CA GLU A 234 -0.54 11.05 11.82
C GLU A 234 0.85 11.69 11.81
N TYR A 235 1.68 11.42 12.83
CA TYR A 235 2.93 12.17 13.04
C TYR A 235 4.21 11.38 12.78
N VAL A 236 4.20 10.05 12.93
CA VAL A 236 5.43 9.23 12.82
C VAL A 236 5.49 8.50 11.49
N LYS A 237 4.39 7.86 11.11
CA LYS A 237 4.29 7.03 9.90
C LYS A 237 4.71 7.76 8.61
N PRO A 238 4.34 9.05 8.38
CA PRO A 238 4.78 9.76 7.18
C PRO A 238 6.30 9.94 7.10
N ALA A 239 6.96 10.20 8.24
CA ALA A 239 8.40 10.38 8.29
C ALA A 239 9.14 9.06 8.00
N VAL A 240 8.71 7.96 8.63
CA VAL A 240 9.34 6.65 8.39
C VAL A 240 9.10 6.12 6.97
N ALA A 241 7.93 6.40 6.38
CA ALA A 241 7.63 6.05 4.99
C ALA A 241 8.50 6.84 4.01
N SER A 242 8.76 8.11 4.29
CA SER A 242 9.73 8.91 3.52
C SER A 242 11.10 8.25 3.52
N ASP A 243 11.55 7.76 4.68
CA ASP A 243 12.82 7.04 4.85
C ASP A 243 12.82 5.60 4.28
N GLY A 244 11.67 5.12 3.76
CA GLY A 244 11.53 3.79 3.17
C GLY A 244 11.28 2.67 4.17
N GLY A 245 10.72 2.98 5.34
CA GLY A 245 10.29 2.02 6.35
C GLY A 245 8.84 2.21 6.77
N ASN A 246 8.44 1.44 7.78
CA ASN A 246 7.12 1.57 8.40
C ASN A 246 7.22 1.38 9.92
N ILE A 247 6.21 1.87 10.62
CA ILE A 247 6.00 1.63 12.05
C ILE A 247 4.60 1.07 12.27
N GLU A 248 4.52 0.02 13.09
CA GLU A 248 3.24 -0.59 13.47
C GLU A 248 3.11 -0.66 14.99
N PHE A 249 1.95 -0.30 15.51
CA PHE A 249 1.61 -0.52 16.92
C PHE A 249 1.42 -2.01 17.19
N GLN A 250 2.12 -2.53 18.20
CA GLN A 250 1.98 -3.92 18.62
C GLN A 250 1.07 -4.07 19.84
N SER A 251 1.35 -3.31 20.91
CA SER A 251 0.60 -3.41 22.16
C SER A 251 0.87 -2.25 23.09
N TYR A 252 -0.07 -1.99 24.01
CA TYR A 252 0.11 -1.11 25.15
C TYR A 252 -0.24 -1.87 26.44
N ASP A 253 0.61 -1.76 27.45
CA ASP A 253 0.34 -2.31 28.78
C ASP A 253 -0.06 -1.16 29.72
N ALA A 254 -1.32 -1.16 30.19
CA ALA A 254 -1.85 -0.10 31.04
C ALA A 254 -1.23 -0.06 32.46
N ASN A 255 -0.68 -1.17 32.96
CA ASN A 255 -0.05 -1.24 34.28
C ASN A 255 1.36 -0.65 34.24
N THR A 256 2.14 -1.04 33.24
CA THR A 256 3.54 -0.56 33.08
C THR A 256 3.64 0.72 32.26
N LYS A 257 2.57 1.07 31.54
CA LYS A 257 2.49 2.19 30.59
C LYS A 257 3.52 2.08 29.46
N ILE A 258 3.88 0.85 29.07
CA ILE A 258 4.84 0.57 28.01
C ILE A 258 4.10 0.38 26.70
N VAL A 259 4.57 1.09 25.66
CA VAL A 259 4.11 0.92 24.28
C VAL A 259 5.13 0.09 23.52
N LYS A 260 4.68 -0.94 22.81
CA LYS A 260 5.51 -1.72 21.89
C LYS A 260 5.16 -1.39 20.46
N VAL A 261 6.18 -1.14 19.65
CA VAL A 261 6.07 -0.88 18.21
C VAL A 261 6.98 -1.81 17.43
N ILE A 262 6.58 -2.12 16.20
CA ILE A 262 7.38 -2.88 15.23
C ILE A 262 7.90 -1.89 14.19
N LEU A 263 9.21 -1.91 13.97
CA LEU A 263 9.90 -1.13 12.94
C LEU A 263 10.20 -2.03 11.75
N GLN A 264 9.84 -1.58 10.55
CA GLN A 264 9.89 -2.36 9.32
C GLN A 264 10.65 -1.62 8.22
N GLY A 265 11.08 -2.35 7.20
CA GLY A 265 11.81 -1.79 6.05
C GLY A 265 13.10 -1.09 6.49
N ALA A 266 13.34 0.13 5.99
CA ALA A 266 14.57 0.87 6.30
C ALA A 266 14.73 1.19 7.81
N CYS A 267 13.64 1.26 8.57
CA CYS A 267 13.68 1.53 10.00
C CYS A 267 14.14 0.32 10.82
N SER A 268 13.96 -0.90 10.29
CA SER A 268 14.36 -2.14 10.97
C SER A 268 15.89 -2.25 11.02
N GLY A 269 16.43 -2.45 12.22
CA GLY A 269 17.86 -2.69 12.43
C GLY A 269 18.78 -1.51 12.10
N CYS A 270 18.25 -0.29 11.94
CA CYS A 270 19.05 0.89 11.62
C CYS A 270 19.93 1.29 12.83
N PRO A 271 21.28 1.17 12.75
CA PRO A 271 22.15 1.39 13.90
C PRO A 271 22.13 2.84 14.41
N SER A 272 21.99 3.79 13.48
CA SER A 272 21.95 5.23 13.76
C SER A 272 20.58 5.70 14.24
N SER A 273 19.49 5.06 13.79
CA SER A 273 18.14 5.57 13.98
C SER A 273 17.33 4.82 15.04
N THR A 274 17.65 3.58 15.41
CA THR A 274 16.80 2.82 16.35
C THR A 274 16.66 3.53 17.70
N PHE A 275 17.76 4.07 18.24
CA PHE A 275 17.73 4.81 19.51
C PHE A 275 17.04 6.18 19.37
N THR A 276 17.43 6.95 18.34
CA THR A 276 16.91 8.31 18.13
C THR A 276 15.42 8.31 17.78
N LEU A 277 14.99 7.41 16.88
CA LEU A 277 13.59 7.25 16.48
C LEU A 277 12.74 6.80 17.66
N LYS A 278 13.18 5.77 18.41
CA LYS A 278 12.50 5.32 19.64
C LYS A 278 12.31 6.49 20.60
N ASN A 279 13.37 7.26 20.89
CA ASN A 279 13.27 8.38 21.83
C ASN A 279 12.36 9.50 21.31
N GLY A 280 12.38 9.76 20.00
CA GLY A 280 11.47 10.71 19.36
C GLY A 280 10.00 10.29 19.54
N ILE A 281 9.69 9.02 19.27
CA ILE A 281 8.34 8.45 19.46
C ILE A 281 7.95 8.50 20.94
N GLU A 282 8.85 8.12 21.84
CA GLU A 282 8.58 8.10 23.28
C GLU A 282 8.27 9.50 23.82
N ASN A 283 9.06 10.50 23.44
CA ASN A 283 8.84 11.89 23.86
C ASN A 283 7.53 12.44 23.32
N MET A 284 7.23 12.20 22.03
CA MET A 284 5.99 12.62 21.39
C MET A 284 4.77 12.00 22.10
N LEU A 285 4.77 10.68 22.30
CA LEU A 285 3.66 10.00 22.97
C LEU A 285 3.50 10.46 24.42
N LYS A 286 4.60 10.70 25.16
CA LYS A 286 4.55 11.26 26.52
C LYS A 286 3.95 12.65 26.57
N GLU A 287 4.31 13.51 25.62
CA GLU A 287 3.83 14.89 25.54
C GLU A 287 2.33 14.94 25.20
N MET A 288 1.91 14.19 24.18
CA MET A 288 0.54 14.21 23.68
C MET A 288 -0.44 13.50 24.61
N LEU A 289 -0.01 12.41 25.27
CA LEU A 289 -0.86 11.59 26.14
C LEU A 289 -0.63 11.84 27.64
N LYS A 290 0.12 12.90 27.99
CA LYS A 290 0.27 13.49 29.34
C LYS A 290 0.17 12.49 30.49
N GLY A 291 1.21 11.67 30.66
CA GLY A 291 1.34 10.74 31.81
C GLY A 291 0.67 9.38 31.64
N LYS A 292 0.06 9.10 30.47
CA LYS A 292 -0.38 7.75 30.09
C LYS A 292 0.77 6.83 29.63
N ILE A 293 1.93 7.39 29.26
CA ILE A 293 3.05 6.65 28.65
C ILE A 293 4.30 6.77 29.53
N SER A 294 4.93 5.64 29.84
CA SER A 294 6.18 5.57 30.61
C SER A 294 7.40 5.34 29.71
N SER A 295 7.31 4.45 28.72
CA SER A 295 8.40 4.20 27.76
C SER A 295 7.91 3.52 26.48
N VAL A 296 8.74 3.55 25.44
CA VAL A 296 8.52 2.84 24.17
C VAL A 296 9.57 1.75 23.99
N GLU A 297 9.13 0.58 23.53
CA GLU A 297 9.98 -0.52 23.09
C GLU A 297 9.79 -0.73 21.58
N ALA A 298 10.89 -0.74 20.84
CA ALA A 298 10.90 -0.98 19.40
C ALA A 298 11.46 -2.38 19.12
N ILE A 299 10.74 -3.15 18.32
CA ILE A 299 11.14 -4.48 17.85
C ILE A 299 11.38 -4.39 16.34
N ASN A 300 12.43 -5.05 15.86
CA ASN A 300 12.70 -5.16 14.43
C ASN A 300 11.74 -6.20 13.82
N GLY A 301 10.99 -5.77 12.81
CA GLY A 301 10.20 -6.63 11.93
C GLY A 301 11.06 -7.53 11.05
#